data_AF-A0A133S5D3-F1
#
_entry.id   AF-A0A133S5D3-F1
#
_cell.length_a   1.000
_cell.length_b   1.000
_cell.length_c   1.000
_cell.angle_alpha   90.00
_cell.angle_beta   90.00
_cell.angle_gamma   90.00
#
_symmetry.space_group_name_H-M   'P 1'
#
loop_
_entity.id
_entity.type
_entity.pdbx_description
1 polymer ?
#
loop_
_entity_poly.entity_id
_entity_poly.type
_entity_poly.pdbx_seq_one_letter_code
_entity_poly.pdbx_strand_id
1 'polypeptide(L)'
;MQQVSTHTLRALILSALLTTSGMAFAATPAQTPSANPAQHTVTTTATVQDTTATEQNKTAVPANTVVNQQLRSGVVTSPKDIQDVRPYIFSDVPSDFWASKSISAVAKAKLMKGYADGTFRPNQPMTREEVASLFNNITDDGQAAFISSHFKDITSDRWSALAIESVARKNIISGYGDTTYKPEKYMSRQEFAVVADNYLHYLGYITDDPTVLDQVAYGDQKFVAPWAQDAVRELAYLGFTNYAPGTMFNPEKYVTRAEAAEISYRMTQTPQALAFHNALYRQQVERKTSNIISHALHYGQDFTQFRNDGALFWKEGKLHVSVVDKKHFDTVHTVLADAHDPQLDNALIVSQGKLTQAQLEDLQSDALALYQNKEPQGKIISILPTDDASVLVITADSVQPGTVKAFKKKFGKKVIVQTPPEEIPTTTIQFPLPLKPTK
;
A
#
# COMPACT_ATOMS: atom_id res chain seq x y z
N MET A 1 -20.68 -21.92 1.15
CA MET A 1 -21.31 -20.87 0.32
C MET A 1 -20.47 -20.76 -0.93
N GLN A 2 -21.08 -20.87 -2.11
CA GLN A 2 -20.36 -20.84 -3.39
C GLN A 2 -19.65 -19.50 -3.55
N GLN A 3 -18.32 -19.54 -3.75
CA GLN A 3 -17.57 -18.41 -4.27
C GLN A 3 -18.11 -18.13 -5.67
N VAL A 4 -18.94 -17.09 -5.80
CA VAL A 4 -19.21 -16.47 -7.09
C VAL A 4 -17.94 -15.71 -7.44
N SER A 5 -17.11 -16.28 -8.31
CA SER A 5 -16.05 -15.53 -8.97
C SER A 5 -16.72 -14.49 -9.86
N THR A 6 -16.93 -13.28 -9.32
CA THR A 6 -17.29 -12.11 -10.12
C THR A 6 -16.02 -11.69 -10.86
N HIS A 7 -15.75 -12.29 -12.00
CA HIS A 7 -14.67 -11.82 -12.87
C HIS A 7 -15.02 -10.39 -13.29
N THR A 8 -14.41 -9.39 -12.67
CA THR A 8 -14.53 -8.00 -13.11
C THR A 8 -13.57 -7.79 -14.26
N LEU A 9 -14.05 -7.28 -15.38
CA LEU A 9 -13.15 -6.75 -16.38
C LEU A 9 -12.39 -5.57 -15.80
N ARG A 10 -11.07 -5.70 -15.78
CA ARG A 10 -10.16 -4.63 -15.38
C ARG A 10 -9.47 -4.05 -16.58
N ALA A 11 -9.06 -2.79 -16.42
CA ALA A 11 -8.10 -2.21 -17.33
C ALA A 11 -6.90 -3.16 -17.42
N LEU A 12 -6.46 -3.44 -18.63
CA LEU A 12 -5.33 -4.30 -18.85
C LEU A 12 -4.12 -3.78 -18.05
N ILE A 13 -3.68 -4.59 -17.07
CA ILE A 13 -2.42 -4.36 -16.35
C ILE A 13 -1.32 -4.85 -17.28
N LEU A 14 -0.95 -4.01 -18.23
CA LEU A 14 0.11 -4.34 -19.17
C LEU A 14 1.44 -3.99 -18.52
N SER A 15 2.16 -5.04 -18.14
CA SER A 15 3.40 -4.96 -17.37
C SER A 15 4.42 -4.05 -18.05
N ALA A 16 4.79 -2.96 -17.38
CA ALA A 16 6.17 -2.53 -17.42
C ALA A 16 6.96 -3.60 -16.65
N LEU A 17 7.65 -4.49 -17.35
CA LEU A 17 8.67 -5.38 -16.77
C LEU A 17 9.91 -4.55 -16.43
N LEU A 18 9.73 -3.53 -15.59
CA LEU A 18 10.84 -2.87 -14.91
C LEU A 18 11.56 -3.99 -14.14
N THR A 19 12.85 -4.18 -14.44
CA THR A 19 13.78 -4.88 -13.55
C THR A 19 13.51 -4.38 -12.14
N THR A 20 12.87 -5.19 -11.32
CA THR A 20 12.80 -4.96 -9.88
C THR A 20 14.22 -5.10 -9.36
N SER A 21 14.89 -3.96 -9.19
CA SER A 21 16.00 -3.83 -8.29
C SER A 21 15.48 -4.06 -6.87
N GLY A 22 15.58 -5.31 -6.40
CA GLY A 22 15.28 -5.76 -5.03
C GLY A 22 13.78 -5.97 -4.76
N MET A 23 13.29 -7.14 -4.35
CA MET A 23 13.90 -8.08 -3.42
C MET A 23 13.88 -9.50 -3.99
N ALA A 24 15.03 -9.94 -4.51
CA ALA A 24 15.32 -11.36 -4.59
C ALA A 24 15.57 -11.83 -3.15
N PHE A 25 14.62 -12.59 -2.58
CA PHE A 25 14.91 -13.43 -1.43
C PHE A 25 15.91 -14.48 -1.93
N ALA A 26 17.17 -14.33 -1.53
CA ALA A 26 18.14 -15.40 -1.60
C ALA A 26 17.71 -16.47 -0.57
N ALA A 27 16.84 -17.38 -0.98
CA ALA A 27 16.68 -18.65 -0.30
C ALA A 27 17.92 -19.49 -0.67
N THR A 28 18.91 -19.51 0.21
CA THR A 28 19.99 -20.50 0.16
C THR A 28 19.39 -21.88 0.43
N PRO A 29 19.52 -22.87 -0.45
CA PRO A 29 19.16 -24.24 -0.12
C PRO A 29 20.22 -24.81 0.82
N ALA A 30 19.85 -25.04 2.08
CA ALA A 30 20.66 -25.82 3.00
C ALA A 30 20.67 -27.29 2.53
N GLN A 31 21.82 -27.75 2.06
CA GLN A 31 22.10 -29.17 1.89
C GLN A 31 22.42 -29.79 3.25
N THR A 32 21.71 -30.86 3.59
CA THR A 32 22.12 -31.83 4.60
C THR A 32 23.45 -32.49 4.19
N PRO A 33 24.31 -32.85 5.16
CA PRO A 33 24.41 -34.27 5.46
C PRO A 33 24.44 -34.60 6.96
N SER A 34 24.21 -35.89 7.20
CA SER A 34 23.88 -36.59 8.44
C SER A 34 25.08 -36.89 9.37
N ALA A 35 24.73 -37.15 10.65
CA ALA A 35 25.36 -38.01 11.66
C ALA A 35 26.47 -37.47 12.63
N ASN A 36 26.01 -37.01 13.81
CA ASN A 36 26.22 -37.51 15.20
C ASN A 36 27.65 -37.77 15.79
N PRO A 37 27.81 -37.87 17.13
CA PRO A 37 27.72 -36.85 18.18
C PRO A 37 29.03 -36.71 19.01
N ALA A 38 29.24 -35.58 19.68
CA ALA A 38 30.10 -35.52 20.86
C ALA A 38 29.57 -34.49 21.86
N GLN A 39 29.25 -34.98 23.06
CA GLN A 39 28.92 -34.22 24.26
C GLN A 39 30.06 -33.28 24.62
N HIS A 40 29.76 -32.05 25.05
CA HIS A 40 30.45 -31.42 26.18
C HIS A 40 29.55 -30.36 26.82
N THR A 41 29.07 -30.71 28.00
CA THR A 41 28.49 -29.84 29.03
C THR A 41 29.58 -28.88 29.53
N VAL A 42 29.32 -27.57 29.59
CA VAL A 42 30.01 -26.69 30.53
C VAL A 42 29.00 -25.72 31.15
N THR A 43 28.70 -26.02 32.41
CA THR A 43 28.16 -25.14 33.44
C THR A 43 29.31 -24.35 34.06
N THR A 44 29.17 -23.04 34.21
CA THR A 44 29.65 -22.22 35.36
C THR A 44 29.44 -20.74 34.99
N THR A 45 29.28 -19.75 35.87
CA THR A 45 28.80 -19.58 37.25
C THR A 45 28.90 -18.06 37.46
N ALA A 46 27.88 -17.45 38.06
CA ALA A 46 27.91 -16.04 38.44
C ALA A 46 28.97 -15.80 39.52
N THR A 47 29.64 -14.65 39.48
CA THR A 47 30.36 -14.12 40.64
C THR A 47 29.92 -12.67 40.86
N VAL A 48 29.33 -12.46 42.03
CA VAL A 48 29.01 -11.17 42.62
C VAL A 48 30.30 -10.60 43.22
N GLN A 49 30.57 -9.32 42.98
CA GLN A 49 31.44 -8.56 43.87
C GLN A 49 30.86 -7.17 44.09
N ASP A 50 30.45 -6.97 45.34
CA ASP A 50 29.97 -5.74 45.95
C ASP A 50 31.18 -4.94 46.46
N THR A 51 31.17 -3.62 46.30
CA THR A 51 32.00 -2.67 47.07
C THR A 51 31.42 -1.25 46.94
N THR A 52 30.59 -0.91 47.92
CA THR A 52 30.60 0.32 48.75
C THR A 52 30.99 1.69 48.17
N ALA A 53 30.16 2.67 48.55
CA ALA A 53 30.09 4.06 48.16
C ALA A 53 31.22 4.99 48.64
N THR A 54 31.37 6.14 47.97
CA THR A 54 31.68 7.45 48.59
C THR A 54 31.30 8.60 47.63
N GLU A 55 30.64 9.63 48.18
CA GLU A 55 30.26 10.90 47.54
C GLU A 55 31.43 11.89 47.46
N GLN A 56 31.51 12.73 46.40
CA GLN A 56 31.59 14.21 46.45
C GLN A 56 32.00 14.87 45.10
N ASN A 57 31.02 15.53 44.46
CA ASN A 57 30.99 16.90 43.93
C ASN A 57 32.27 17.62 43.37
N LYS A 58 32.33 17.90 42.04
CA LYS A 58 32.39 19.26 41.40
C LYS A 58 32.81 19.24 39.91
N THR A 59 31.96 19.89 39.11
CA THR A 59 32.21 20.75 37.92
C THR A 59 33.52 20.61 37.11
N ALA A 60 33.39 20.22 35.83
CA ALA A 60 34.08 20.86 34.70
C ALA A 60 33.54 20.34 33.34
N VAL A 61 33.05 21.27 32.52
CA VAL A 61 32.86 21.09 31.07
C VAL A 61 34.24 21.03 30.41
N PRO A 62 34.43 20.17 29.39
CA PRO A 62 35.02 20.71 28.18
C PRO A 62 34.28 20.30 26.92
N ALA A 63 34.22 21.28 26.03
CA ALA A 63 33.67 21.23 24.69
C ALA A 63 34.66 20.58 23.70
N ASN A 64 34.07 20.04 22.63
CA ASN A 64 34.64 19.81 21.30
C ASN A 64 35.84 18.86 21.19
N THR A 65 35.54 17.61 20.82
CA THR A 65 36.41 16.83 19.92
C THR A 65 35.62 16.43 18.69
N VAL A 66 36.07 16.97 17.56
CA VAL A 66 35.66 16.71 16.19
C VAL A 66 35.98 15.27 15.80
N VAL A 67 35.00 14.50 15.33
CA VAL A 67 35.21 13.45 14.31
C VAL A 67 33.99 13.40 13.37
N ASN A 68 34.10 14.14 12.27
CA ASN A 68 33.59 13.74 10.94
C ASN A 68 34.51 12.58 10.46
N GLN A 69 34.12 11.53 9.75
CA GLN A 69 33.05 11.25 8.79
C GLN A 69 33.05 9.72 8.56
N GLN A 70 31.87 9.09 8.44
CA GLN A 70 31.52 8.23 7.29
C GLN A 70 30.05 7.76 7.38
N LEU A 71 29.20 8.61 6.80
CA LEU A 71 27.88 8.41 6.20
C LEU A 71 27.29 6.99 6.18
N ARG A 72 26.15 6.81 6.87
CA ARG A 72 24.98 6.08 6.34
C ARG A 72 23.71 6.90 6.63
N SER A 73 22.90 7.03 5.59
CA SER A 73 21.85 8.03 5.37
C SER A 73 20.68 7.97 6.36
N GLY A 74 20.16 9.15 6.74
CA GLY A 74 18.84 9.29 7.36
C GLY A 74 18.62 10.48 8.30
N VAL A 75 19.66 11.25 8.64
CA VAL A 75 19.55 12.35 9.61
C VAL A 75 19.14 13.64 8.91
N VAL A 76 18.13 14.32 9.46
CA VAL A 76 17.61 15.65 9.09
C VAL A 76 18.75 16.59 8.67
N THR A 77 18.78 17.02 7.41
CA THR A 77 19.96 17.64 6.78
C THR A 77 19.97 19.18 6.75
N SER A 78 18.96 19.87 7.31
CA SER A 78 18.99 21.34 7.38
C SER A 78 18.64 21.91 8.77
N PRO A 79 19.30 23.01 9.20
CA PRO A 79 18.97 23.72 10.44
C PRO A 79 17.51 24.20 10.51
N LYS A 80 16.87 24.43 9.36
CA LYS A 80 15.46 24.82 9.26
C LYS A 80 14.53 23.64 9.52
N ASP A 81 14.83 22.47 8.94
CA ASP A 81 14.08 21.23 9.19
C ASP A 81 14.18 20.82 10.66
N ILE A 82 15.34 21.06 11.31
CA ILE A 82 15.53 20.82 12.75
C ILE A 82 14.63 21.73 13.60
N GLN A 83 14.40 22.99 13.23
CA GLN A 83 13.49 23.87 13.96
C GLN A 83 12.02 23.48 13.76
N ASP A 84 11.64 23.04 12.55
CA ASP A 84 10.28 22.65 12.21
C ASP A 84 9.84 21.31 12.82
N VAL A 85 10.79 20.44 13.18
CA VAL A 85 10.52 19.14 13.83
C VAL A 85 10.70 19.15 15.35
N ARG A 86 11.41 20.14 15.92
CA ARG A 86 11.67 20.25 17.38
C ARG A 86 10.44 20.09 18.28
N PRO A 87 9.25 20.65 17.96
CA PRO A 87 8.04 20.43 18.77
C PRO A 87 7.53 18.98 18.79
N TYR A 88 8.06 18.13 17.91
CA TYR A 88 7.64 16.75 17.71
C TYR A 88 8.73 15.74 18.07
N ILE A 89 9.78 16.20 18.77
CA ILE A 89 10.81 15.37 19.40
C ILE A 89 10.41 15.18 20.88
N PHE A 90 10.46 13.95 21.35
CA PHE A 90 10.05 13.59 22.72
C PHE A 90 11.26 13.17 23.55
N SER A 91 11.24 13.49 24.85
CA SER A 91 12.40 13.27 25.74
C SER A 91 12.77 11.80 25.94
N ASP A 92 11.80 10.90 25.76
CA ASP A 92 11.93 9.45 25.89
C ASP A 92 12.05 8.73 24.53
N VAL A 93 12.26 9.48 23.45
CA VAL A 93 12.48 8.94 22.10
C VAL A 93 13.85 9.43 21.60
N PRO A 94 14.93 8.67 21.86
CA PRO A 94 16.25 8.95 21.31
C PRO A 94 16.22 9.08 19.78
N SER A 95 17.16 9.85 19.21
CA SER A 95 17.22 10.05 17.75
C SER A 95 17.53 8.77 16.97
N ASP A 96 18.19 7.80 17.61
CA ASP A 96 18.50 6.48 17.08
C ASP A 96 17.44 5.41 17.44
N PHE A 97 16.37 5.80 18.14
CA PHE A 97 15.23 4.91 18.37
C PHE A 97 14.60 4.51 17.04
N TRP A 98 14.33 3.22 16.85
CA TRP A 98 13.89 2.67 15.57
C TRP A 98 12.65 3.36 14.98
N ALA A 99 11.72 3.84 15.82
CA ALA A 99 10.51 4.55 15.40
C ALA A 99 10.63 6.08 15.49
N SER A 100 11.80 6.64 15.79
CA SER A 100 11.98 8.08 16.06
C SER A 100 11.44 8.95 14.92
N LYS A 101 11.75 8.58 13.68
CA LYS A 101 11.26 9.25 12.46
C LYS A 101 9.73 9.18 12.36
N SER A 102 9.18 7.99 12.55
CA SER A 102 7.76 7.72 12.38
C SER A 102 6.92 8.43 13.44
N ILE A 103 7.37 8.37 14.69
CA ILE A 103 6.79 9.11 15.83
C ILE A 103 6.77 10.61 15.54
N SER A 104 7.90 11.17 15.11
CA SER A 104 8.00 12.60 14.79
C SER A 104 7.06 12.98 13.64
N ALA A 105 6.96 12.14 12.61
CA ALA A 105 6.13 12.38 11.44
C ALA A 105 4.63 12.34 11.78
N VAL A 106 4.16 11.32 12.50
CA VAL A 106 2.74 11.22 12.89
C VAL A 106 2.35 12.30 13.90
N ALA A 107 3.28 12.74 14.76
CA ALA A 107 3.06 13.85 15.66
C ALA A 107 2.96 15.19 14.90
N LYS A 108 3.84 15.42 13.93
CA LYS A 108 3.78 16.60 13.04
C LYS A 108 2.48 16.63 12.23
N ALA A 109 2.00 15.48 11.79
CA ALA A 109 0.72 15.32 11.10
C ALA A 109 -0.50 15.37 12.05
N LYS A 110 -0.30 15.57 13.37
CA LYS A 110 -1.34 15.60 14.41
C LYS A 110 -2.17 14.32 14.52
N LEU A 111 -1.66 13.19 14.03
CA LEU A 111 -2.32 11.89 14.10
C LEU A 111 -2.19 11.29 15.51
N MET A 112 -1.01 11.44 16.11
CA MET A 112 -0.72 11.07 17.51
C MET A 112 -0.13 12.27 18.25
N LYS A 113 -0.29 12.31 19.57
CA LYS A 113 0.26 13.35 20.42
C LYS A 113 1.06 12.72 21.55
N GLY A 114 2.13 13.39 21.97
CA GLY A 114 2.79 13.07 23.24
C GLY A 114 2.01 13.62 24.43
N TYR A 115 2.58 13.38 25.61
CA TYR A 115 2.02 13.79 26.89
C TYR A 115 2.55 15.18 27.29
N ALA A 116 1.84 15.82 28.24
CA ALA A 116 2.21 17.14 28.73
C ALA A 116 3.58 17.20 29.43
N ASP A 117 4.09 16.03 29.86
CA ASP A 117 5.42 15.85 30.45
C ASP A 117 6.56 15.82 29.42
N GLY A 118 6.26 15.95 28.12
CA GLY A 118 7.24 15.92 27.03
C GLY A 118 7.59 14.51 26.53
N THR A 119 6.93 13.47 27.05
CA THR A 119 7.15 12.07 26.65
C THR A 119 6.18 11.62 25.55
N PHE A 120 6.56 10.59 24.79
CA PHE A 120 5.69 9.87 23.86
C PHE A 120 5.19 8.54 24.41
N ARG A 121 5.97 7.91 25.29
CA ARG A 121 5.79 6.57 25.87
C ARG A 121 5.74 5.48 24.80
N PRO A 122 6.82 5.30 24.00
CA PRO A 122 6.81 4.46 22.80
C PRO A 122 6.49 2.98 23.07
N ASN A 123 6.85 2.47 24.25
CA ASN A 123 6.63 1.07 24.63
C ASN A 123 5.29 0.81 25.33
N GLN A 124 4.50 1.86 25.59
CA GLN A 124 3.21 1.71 26.26
C GLN A 124 2.20 1.04 25.31
N PRO A 125 1.47 0.01 25.76
CA PRO A 125 0.34 -0.54 25.02
C PRO A 125 -0.76 0.50 24.78
N MET A 126 -1.40 0.46 23.61
CA MET A 126 -2.52 1.34 23.30
C MET A 126 -3.86 0.74 23.70
N THR A 127 -4.70 1.58 24.29
CA THR A 127 -6.11 1.28 24.53
C THR A 127 -6.92 1.38 23.24
N ARG A 128 -8.09 0.74 23.21
CA ARG A 128 -9.00 0.79 22.07
C ARG A 128 -9.45 2.21 21.75
N GLU A 129 -9.71 3.03 22.77
CA GLU A 129 -10.08 4.44 22.58
C GLU A 129 -8.97 5.32 22.01
N GLU A 130 -7.70 5.06 22.36
CA GLU A 130 -6.56 5.73 21.73
C GLU A 130 -6.43 5.36 20.25
N VAL A 131 -6.66 4.09 19.90
CA VAL A 131 -6.66 3.64 18.50
C VAL A 131 -7.83 4.27 17.73
N ALA A 132 -9.02 4.35 18.32
CA ALA A 132 -10.15 5.06 17.71
C ALA A 132 -9.82 6.54 17.45
N SER A 133 -9.18 7.21 18.42
CA SER A 133 -8.73 8.59 18.24
C SER A 133 -7.72 8.74 17.10
N LEU A 134 -6.78 7.80 16.95
CA LEU A 134 -5.81 7.79 15.87
C LEU A 134 -6.49 7.69 14.51
N PHE A 135 -7.38 6.72 14.30
CA PHE A 135 -8.09 6.58 13.02
C PHE A 135 -9.09 7.70 12.75
N ASN A 136 -9.66 8.30 13.79
CA ASN A 136 -10.45 9.51 13.64
C ASN A 136 -9.59 10.68 13.12
N ASN A 137 -8.36 10.84 13.64
CA ASN A 137 -7.44 11.86 13.15
C ASN A 137 -6.95 11.58 11.72
N ILE A 138 -6.81 10.30 11.34
CA ILE A 138 -6.45 9.90 9.96
C ILE A 138 -7.57 10.26 8.98
N THR A 139 -8.82 10.06 9.36
CA THR A 139 -9.97 10.31 8.47
C THR A 139 -10.39 11.77 8.39
N ASP A 140 -9.99 12.62 9.36
CA ASP A 140 -10.17 14.08 9.41
C ASP A 140 -11.42 14.66 8.69
N ASP A 141 -12.61 14.21 9.10
CA ASP A 141 -13.90 14.67 8.53
C ASP A 141 -14.48 15.90 9.26
N GLY A 142 -13.69 16.58 10.09
CA GLY A 142 -14.17 17.66 10.95
C GLY A 142 -15.04 17.17 12.12
N GLN A 143 -15.46 18.11 12.97
CA GLN A 143 -16.22 17.80 14.18
C GLN A 143 -17.70 17.53 13.85
N ALA A 144 -18.05 16.27 13.61
CA ALA A 144 -19.43 15.84 13.67
C ALA A 144 -19.95 16.03 15.11
N ALA A 145 -21.18 16.55 15.25
CA ALA A 145 -21.81 16.63 16.57
C ALA A 145 -22.09 15.22 17.11
N PHE A 146 -21.76 14.99 18.39
CA PHE A 146 -22.17 13.76 19.08
C PHE A 146 -23.69 13.79 19.24
N ILE A 147 -24.39 12.85 18.60
CA ILE A 147 -25.85 12.72 18.74
C ILE A 147 -26.15 11.66 19.80
N SER A 148 -25.61 10.46 19.59
CA SER A 148 -25.73 9.31 20.49
C SER A 148 -24.71 8.26 20.09
N SER A 149 -24.44 7.33 21.02
CA SER A 149 -23.59 6.16 20.81
C SER A 149 -24.41 4.88 20.70
N HIS A 150 -23.98 3.98 19.81
CA HIS A 150 -24.53 2.62 19.73
C HIS A 150 -23.96 1.68 20.82
N PHE A 151 -22.87 2.08 21.46
CA PHE A 151 -22.23 1.35 22.55
C PHE A 151 -22.72 1.85 23.91
N LYS A 152 -23.12 0.91 24.78
CA LYS A 152 -23.70 1.20 26.11
C LYS A 152 -22.69 1.77 27.11
N ASP A 153 -21.41 1.53 26.90
CA ASP A 153 -20.30 1.95 27.75
C ASP A 153 -19.59 3.23 27.25
N ILE A 154 -20.18 3.92 26.28
CA ILE A 154 -19.68 5.20 25.76
C ILE A 154 -20.67 6.31 26.10
N THR A 155 -20.25 7.16 27.02
CA THR A 155 -20.98 8.36 27.48
C THR A 155 -20.42 9.61 26.80
N SER A 156 -21.23 10.67 26.69
CA SER A 156 -20.88 11.90 25.97
C SER A 156 -19.74 12.71 26.60
N ASP A 157 -19.47 12.52 27.88
CA ASP A 157 -18.39 13.16 28.64
C ASP A 157 -17.03 12.47 28.47
N ARG A 158 -16.99 11.28 27.86
CA ARG A 158 -15.73 10.59 27.55
C ARG A 158 -14.98 11.33 26.44
N TRP A 159 -13.70 11.62 26.69
CA TRP A 159 -12.82 12.35 25.75
C TRP A 159 -12.77 11.73 24.35
N SER A 160 -12.90 10.40 24.26
CA SER A 160 -12.84 9.62 23.03
C SER A 160 -14.21 9.33 22.42
N ALA A 161 -15.32 9.75 23.03
CA ALA A 161 -16.67 9.41 22.58
C ALA A 161 -16.93 9.82 21.12
N LEU A 162 -16.55 11.03 20.75
CA LEU A 162 -16.65 11.53 19.38
C LEU A 162 -15.82 10.72 18.38
N ALA A 163 -14.58 10.38 18.76
CA ALA A 163 -13.70 9.62 17.90
C ALA A 163 -14.23 8.21 17.66
N ILE A 164 -14.64 7.53 18.74
CA ILE A 164 -15.23 6.18 18.68
C ILE A 164 -16.46 6.19 17.78
N GLU A 165 -17.39 7.14 17.97
CA GLU A 165 -18.59 7.20 17.13
C GLU A 165 -18.29 7.51 15.66
N SER A 166 -17.35 8.42 15.40
CA SER A 166 -16.94 8.78 14.04
C SER A 166 -16.41 7.57 13.28
N VAL A 167 -15.47 6.83 13.86
CA VAL A 167 -14.87 5.67 13.19
C VAL A 167 -15.76 4.43 13.20
N ALA A 168 -16.67 4.29 14.18
CA ALA A 168 -17.66 3.21 14.19
C ALA A 168 -18.69 3.38 13.06
N ARG A 169 -19.18 4.60 12.81
CA ARG A 169 -20.11 4.91 11.71
C ARG A 169 -19.52 4.65 10.32
N LYS A 170 -18.18 4.68 10.22
CA LYS A 170 -17.40 4.38 9.02
C LYS A 170 -17.09 2.89 8.87
N ASN A 171 -17.53 2.05 9.81
CA ASN A 171 -17.19 0.64 9.91
C ASN A 171 -15.67 0.37 10.02
N ILE A 172 -14.90 1.35 10.51
CA ILE A 172 -13.45 1.19 10.73
C ILE A 172 -13.20 0.38 12.03
N ILE A 173 -14.04 0.60 13.04
CA ILE A 173 -14.02 -0.14 14.30
C ILE A 173 -15.37 -0.81 14.56
N SER A 174 -15.32 -1.88 15.36
CA SER A 174 -16.50 -2.60 15.85
C SER A 174 -16.42 -2.80 17.36
N GLY A 175 -17.59 -2.84 18.00
CA GLY A 175 -17.74 -3.24 19.41
C GLY A 175 -17.87 -4.76 19.57
N TYR A 176 -18.21 -5.17 20.79
CA TYR A 176 -18.46 -6.55 21.17
C TYR A 176 -19.95 -6.90 21.00
N GLY A 177 -20.27 -8.20 20.94
CA GLY A 177 -21.65 -8.69 20.79
C GLY A 177 -22.58 -8.36 21.95
N ASP A 178 -22.04 -7.86 23.06
CA ASP A 178 -22.77 -7.37 24.24
C ASP A 178 -23.14 -5.88 24.14
N THR A 179 -23.01 -5.26 22.96
CA THR A 179 -23.25 -3.81 22.71
C THR A 179 -22.30 -2.88 23.49
N THR A 180 -21.10 -3.35 23.85
CA THR A 180 -20.05 -2.53 24.47
C THR A 180 -18.86 -2.33 23.53
N TYR A 181 -18.05 -1.28 23.75
CA TYR A 181 -16.82 -1.03 23.02
C TYR A 181 -15.55 -1.38 23.83
N LYS A 182 -15.61 -1.31 25.17
CA LYS A 182 -14.51 -1.50 26.13
C LYS A 182 -13.33 -0.57 25.83
N PRO A 183 -13.53 0.77 25.90
CA PRO A 183 -12.57 1.77 25.44
C PRO A 183 -11.18 1.64 26.08
N GLU A 184 -11.11 1.35 27.38
CA GLU A 184 -9.87 1.28 28.17
C GLU A 184 -9.12 -0.05 28.01
N LYS A 185 -9.70 -1.04 27.32
CA LYS A 185 -9.02 -2.32 27.09
C LYS A 185 -7.89 -2.12 26.09
N TYR A 186 -6.72 -2.73 26.35
CA TYR A 186 -5.62 -2.75 25.39
C TYR A 186 -5.96 -3.54 24.13
N MET A 187 -5.47 -3.04 22.99
CA MET A 187 -5.68 -3.65 21.68
C MET A 187 -4.50 -4.56 21.31
N SER A 188 -4.80 -5.78 20.87
CA SER A 188 -3.80 -6.69 20.30
C SER A 188 -3.34 -6.24 18.90
N ARG A 189 -2.17 -6.69 18.45
CA ARG A 189 -1.63 -6.38 17.12
C ARG A 189 -2.58 -6.82 16.00
N GLN A 190 -3.22 -7.97 16.13
CA GLN A 190 -4.18 -8.45 15.13
C GLN A 190 -5.49 -7.63 15.12
N GLU A 191 -5.96 -7.16 16.28
CA GLU A 191 -7.10 -6.23 16.33
C GLU A 191 -6.74 -4.90 15.67
N PHE A 192 -5.53 -4.37 15.92
CA PHE A 192 -5.06 -3.15 15.27
C PHE A 192 -4.96 -3.32 13.75
N ALA A 193 -4.46 -4.47 13.28
CA ALA A 193 -4.41 -4.78 11.86
C ALA A 193 -5.80 -4.75 11.22
N VAL A 194 -6.80 -5.36 11.85
CA VAL A 194 -8.18 -5.32 11.36
C VAL A 194 -8.74 -3.90 11.30
N VAL A 195 -8.46 -3.05 12.29
CA VAL A 195 -8.89 -1.64 12.25
C VAL A 195 -8.21 -0.88 11.10
N ALA A 196 -6.92 -1.11 10.88
CA ALA A 196 -6.17 -0.49 9.78
C ALA A 196 -6.67 -0.95 8.41
N ASP A 197 -6.98 -2.24 8.27
CA ASP A 197 -7.52 -2.87 7.06
C ASP A 197 -8.94 -2.38 6.75
N ASN A 198 -9.82 -2.32 7.76
CA ASN A 198 -11.15 -1.73 7.62
C ASN A 198 -11.08 -0.26 7.17
N TYR A 199 -10.05 0.49 7.56
CA TYR A 199 -9.83 1.83 7.04
C TYR A 199 -9.49 1.82 5.54
N LEU A 200 -8.70 0.88 5.04
CA LEU A 200 -8.45 0.74 3.60
C LEU A 200 -9.75 0.45 2.85
N HIS A 201 -10.56 -0.47 3.35
CA HIS A 201 -11.87 -0.80 2.77
C HIS A 201 -12.87 0.35 2.86
N TYR A 202 -12.83 1.15 3.93
CA TYR A 202 -13.62 2.39 4.04
C TYR A 202 -13.28 3.38 2.93
N LEU A 203 -12.01 3.51 2.55
CA LEU A 203 -11.61 4.31 1.39
C LEU A 203 -12.07 3.71 0.05
N GLY A 204 -12.56 2.47 0.06
CA GLY A 204 -13.04 1.73 -1.10
C GLY A 204 -11.95 0.92 -1.80
N TYR A 205 -10.83 0.66 -1.13
CA TYR A 205 -9.78 -0.24 -1.62
C TYR A 205 -10.25 -1.69 -1.57
N ILE A 206 -9.88 -2.44 -2.60
CA ILE A 206 -10.06 -3.88 -2.68
C ILE A 206 -8.74 -4.53 -3.12
N THR A 207 -8.44 -5.72 -2.59
CA THR A 207 -7.36 -6.54 -3.15
C THR A 207 -7.89 -7.29 -4.37
N ASP A 208 -7.41 -6.90 -5.56
CA ASP A 208 -7.92 -7.38 -6.85
C ASP A 208 -7.72 -8.90 -7.05
N ASP A 209 -6.56 -9.41 -6.65
CA ASP A 209 -6.26 -10.85 -6.63
C ASP A 209 -6.00 -11.28 -5.19
N PRO A 210 -7.01 -11.84 -4.49
CA PRO A 210 -6.85 -12.29 -3.11
C PRO A 210 -5.77 -13.37 -2.94
N THR A 211 -5.40 -14.10 -3.99
CA THR A 211 -4.39 -15.16 -3.91
C THR A 211 -2.98 -14.61 -3.69
N VAL A 212 -2.74 -13.32 -3.96
CA VAL A 212 -1.46 -12.67 -3.63
C VAL A 212 -1.22 -12.63 -2.12
N LEU A 213 -2.29 -12.63 -1.32
CA LEU A 213 -2.20 -12.64 0.14
C LEU A 213 -1.67 -13.98 0.65
N ASP A 214 -1.90 -15.09 -0.06
CA ASP A 214 -1.39 -16.41 0.32
C ASP A 214 0.13 -16.52 0.21
N GLN A 215 0.76 -15.64 -0.59
CA GLN A 215 2.21 -15.53 -0.69
C GLN A 215 2.82 -14.78 0.50
N VAL A 216 1.98 -14.14 1.32
CA VAL A 216 2.39 -13.38 2.50
C VAL A 216 2.10 -14.21 3.75
N ALA A 217 3.16 -14.64 4.43
CA ALA A 217 3.03 -15.42 5.65
C ALA A 217 4.04 -15.00 6.71
N TYR A 218 3.59 -14.91 7.95
CA TYR A 218 4.44 -14.82 9.14
C TYR A 218 4.77 -16.22 9.68
N GLY A 219 5.87 -16.35 10.43
CA GLY A 219 6.26 -17.61 11.06
C GLY A 219 5.21 -18.15 12.06
N ASP A 220 4.39 -17.25 12.59
CA ASP A 220 3.29 -17.49 13.51
C ASP A 220 1.91 -17.23 12.86
N GLN A 221 1.81 -17.25 11.52
CA GLN A 221 0.55 -16.98 10.79
C GLN A 221 -0.62 -17.85 11.29
N LYS A 222 -0.35 -19.12 11.64
CA LYS A 222 -1.37 -20.06 12.17
C LYS A 222 -1.98 -19.64 13.51
N PHE A 223 -1.34 -18.71 14.23
CA PHE A 223 -1.83 -18.17 15.50
C PHE A 223 -2.58 -16.85 15.31
N VAL A 224 -2.58 -16.26 14.12
CA VAL A 224 -3.47 -15.14 13.79
C VAL A 224 -4.90 -15.69 13.77
N ALA A 225 -5.82 -15.01 14.44
CA ALA A 225 -7.20 -15.47 14.47
C ALA A 225 -7.80 -15.48 13.05
N PRO A 226 -8.69 -16.43 12.70
CA PRO A 226 -9.24 -16.54 11.34
C PRO A 226 -9.83 -15.23 10.78
N TRP A 227 -10.47 -14.43 11.64
CA TRP A 227 -11.07 -13.14 11.28
C TRP A 227 -10.06 -12.01 11.04
N ALA A 228 -8.78 -12.20 11.37
CA ALA A 228 -7.70 -11.24 11.19
C ALA A 228 -6.68 -11.66 10.12
N GLN A 229 -6.82 -12.85 9.54
CA GLN A 229 -5.84 -13.42 8.61
C GLN A 229 -5.61 -12.50 7.40
N ASP A 230 -6.70 -12.12 6.73
CA ASP A 230 -6.64 -11.30 5.52
C ASP A 230 -6.12 -9.89 5.83
N ALA A 231 -6.62 -9.24 6.88
CA ALA A 231 -6.14 -7.93 7.31
C ALA A 231 -4.63 -7.91 7.60
N VAL A 232 -4.11 -8.93 8.30
CA VAL A 232 -2.68 -9.03 8.61
C VAL A 232 -1.85 -9.21 7.34
N ARG A 233 -2.35 -9.98 6.37
CA ARG A 233 -1.68 -10.23 5.09
C ARG A 233 -1.77 -9.04 4.14
N GLU A 234 -2.92 -8.36 4.08
CA GLU A 234 -3.17 -7.20 3.22
C GLU A 234 -2.27 -6.04 3.64
N LEU A 235 -2.22 -5.70 4.94
CA LEU A 235 -1.28 -4.69 5.43
C LEU A 235 0.19 -5.03 5.16
N ALA A 236 0.55 -6.31 5.23
CA ALA A 236 1.90 -6.77 4.96
C ALA A 236 2.23 -6.71 3.46
N TYR A 237 1.30 -7.11 2.60
CA TYR A 237 1.39 -6.99 1.15
C TYR A 237 1.58 -5.53 0.71
N LEU A 238 0.85 -4.61 1.33
CA LEU A 238 0.96 -3.16 1.09
C LEU A 238 2.21 -2.53 1.74
N GLY A 239 2.97 -3.29 2.53
CA GLY A 239 4.18 -2.81 3.21
C GLY A 239 3.92 -1.86 4.37
N PHE A 240 2.69 -1.88 4.92
CA PHE A 240 2.26 -1.08 6.06
C PHE A 240 2.65 -1.68 7.41
N THR A 241 2.93 -2.98 7.46
CA THR A 241 3.49 -3.58 8.67
C THR A 241 4.98 -3.27 8.83
N ASN A 242 5.43 -3.17 10.08
CA ASN A 242 6.86 -3.14 10.45
C ASN A 242 7.48 -4.55 10.37
N TYR A 243 6.66 -5.59 10.45
CA TYR A 243 7.11 -6.98 10.51
C TYR A 243 7.29 -7.51 9.09
N ALA A 244 8.49 -7.95 8.76
CA ALA A 244 8.73 -8.55 7.45
C ALA A 244 8.06 -9.93 7.37
N PRO A 245 7.50 -10.33 6.21
CA PRO A 245 7.08 -11.71 5.98
C PRO A 245 8.20 -12.70 6.31
N GLY A 246 7.85 -13.86 6.87
CA GLY A 246 8.78 -14.84 7.41
C GLY A 246 9.26 -14.58 8.84
N THR A 247 8.98 -13.40 9.42
CA THR A 247 9.22 -13.10 10.84
C THR A 247 7.99 -13.36 11.71
N MET A 248 8.05 -13.08 13.02
CA MET A 248 6.92 -13.26 13.94
C MET A 248 6.04 -12.00 14.03
N PHE A 249 4.76 -12.12 13.70
CA PHE A 249 3.76 -11.06 13.83
C PHE A 249 3.28 -10.87 15.27
N ASN A 250 3.37 -11.89 16.12
CA ASN A 250 2.91 -11.91 17.51
C ASN A 250 1.46 -11.39 17.67
N PRO A 251 0.45 -12.07 17.09
CA PRO A 251 -0.90 -11.53 16.92
C PRO A 251 -1.59 -11.10 18.22
N GLU A 252 -1.35 -11.82 19.32
CA GLU A 252 -1.99 -11.58 20.61
C GLU A 252 -1.27 -10.52 21.46
N LYS A 253 -0.04 -10.15 21.11
CA LYS A 253 0.69 -9.11 21.83
C LYS A 253 -0.02 -7.77 21.67
N TYR A 254 -0.09 -6.98 22.73
CA TYR A 254 -0.64 -5.62 22.64
C TYR A 254 0.22 -4.72 21.76
N VAL A 255 -0.44 -3.96 20.89
CA VAL A 255 0.23 -2.98 20.03
C VAL A 255 0.74 -1.84 20.89
N THR A 256 2.01 -1.48 20.73
CA THR A 256 2.60 -0.33 21.43
C THR A 256 2.36 0.97 20.68
N ARG A 257 2.48 2.11 21.35
CA ARG A 257 2.40 3.43 20.73
C ARG A 257 3.42 3.64 19.60
N ALA A 258 4.64 3.09 19.73
CA ALA A 258 5.63 3.14 18.66
C ALA A 258 5.25 2.26 17.46
N GLU A 259 4.70 1.07 17.71
CA GLU A 259 4.23 0.17 16.63
C GLU A 259 3.06 0.80 15.86
N ALA A 260 2.09 1.39 16.56
CA ALA A 260 0.97 2.10 15.92
C ALA A 260 1.44 3.34 15.15
N ALA A 261 2.42 4.09 15.68
CA ALA A 261 3.02 5.23 15.00
C ALA A 261 3.73 4.80 13.70
N GLU A 262 4.48 3.70 13.73
CA GLU A 262 5.15 3.15 12.54
C GLU A 262 4.16 2.73 11.45
N ILE A 263 3.11 1.98 11.82
CA ILE A 263 2.11 1.52 10.84
C ILE A 263 1.37 2.73 10.26
N SER A 264 0.95 3.68 11.11
CA SER A 264 0.26 4.89 10.66
C SER A 264 1.14 5.74 9.75
N TYR A 265 2.43 5.88 10.09
CA TYR A 265 3.41 6.56 9.25
C TYR A 265 3.52 5.90 7.87
N ARG A 266 3.60 4.57 7.80
CA ARG A 266 3.62 3.82 6.53
C ARG A 266 2.35 3.95 5.71
N MET A 267 1.20 4.06 6.37
CA MET A 267 -0.09 4.23 5.71
C MET A 267 -0.32 5.65 5.18
N THR A 268 0.37 6.66 5.72
CA THR A 268 0.03 8.07 5.47
C THR A 268 1.16 8.95 4.94
N GLN A 269 2.43 8.59 5.16
CA GLN A 269 3.58 9.51 4.95
C GLN A 269 4.78 8.86 4.21
N THR A 270 4.59 7.69 3.58
CA THR A 270 5.68 6.99 2.88
C THR A 270 5.39 6.77 1.38
N PRO A 271 6.39 6.37 0.58
CA PRO A 271 6.15 5.93 -0.80
C PRO A 271 5.14 4.77 -0.91
N GLN A 272 5.05 3.90 0.10
CA GLN A 272 4.02 2.84 0.16
C GLN A 272 2.62 3.45 0.27
N ALA A 273 2.43 4.45 1.14
CA ALA A 273 1.18 5.20 1.22
C ALA A 273 0.81 5.77 -0.14
N LEU A 274 1.76 6.43 -0.83
CA LEU A 274 1.53 6.98 -2.16
C LEU A 274 1.16 5.89 -3.20
N ALA A 275 1.87 4.77 -3.20
CA ALA A 275 1.57 3.65 -4.10
C ALA A 275 0.15 3.12 -3.88
N PHE A 276 -0.26 3.00 -2.61
CA PHE A 276 -1.63 2.66 -2.21
C PHE A 276 -2.64 3.70 -2.71
N HIS A 277 -2.43 5.00 -2.47
CA HIS A 277 -3.33 6.06 -2.95
C HIS A 277 -3.48 6.03 -4.48
N ASN A 278 -2.39 5.79 -5.21
CA ASN A 278 -2.43 5.64 -6.66
C ASN A 278 -3.21 4.40 -7.09
N ALA A 279 -3.05 3.27 -6.40
CA ALA A 279 -3.83 2.05 -6.66
C ALA A 279 -5.32 2.28 -6.41
N LEU A 280 -5.66 2.87 -5.26
CA LEU A 280 -7.03 3.24 -4.90
C LEU A 280 -7.64 4.18 -5.94
N TYR A 281 -6.93 5.24 -6.34
CA TYR A 281 -7.38 6.17 -7.35
C TYR A 281 -7.70 5.46 -8.68
N ARG A 282 -6.82 4.56 -9.13
CA ARG A 282 -7.07 3.75 -10.34
C ARG A 282 -8.32 2.89 -10.21
N GLN A 283 -8.48 2.18 -9.08
CA GLN A 283 -9.67 1.37 -8.83
C GLN A 283 -10.97 2.20 -8.82
N GLN A 284 -10.93 3.40 -8.24
CA GLN A 284 -12.07 4.32 -8.22
C GLN A 284 -12.44 4.81 -9.62
N VAL A 285 -11.46 5.25 -10.42
CA VAL A 285 -11.66 5.68 -11.81
C VAL A 285 -12.21 4.51 -12.63
N GLU A 286 -11.58 3.34 -12.58
CA GLU A 286 -12.04 2.16 -13.30
C GLU A 286 -13.47 1.76 -12.94
N ARG A 287 -13.80 1.73 -11.64
CA ARG A 287 -15.14 1.37 -11.17
C ARG A 287 -16.20 2.36 -11.67
N LYS A 288 -15.91 3.65 -11.62
CA LYS A 288 -16.83 4.69 -12.12
C LYS A 288 -17.02 4.56 -13.63
N THR A 289 -15.93 4.44 -14.37
CA THR A 289 -15.95 4.25 -15.83
C THR A 289 -16.71 2.99 -16.22
N SER A 290 -16.42 1.86 -15.58
CA SER A 290 -17.11 0.59 -15.87
C SER A 290 -18.60 0.67 -15.58
N ASN A 291 -18.99 1.34 -14.49
CA ASN A 291 -20.40 1.52 -14.17
C ASN A 291 -21.10 2.35 -15.25
N ILE A 292 -20.54 3.48 -15.66
CA ILE A 292 -21.14 4.34 -16.69
C ILE A 292 -21.28 3.57 -18.01
N ILE A 293 -20.22 2.90 -18.47
CA ILE A 293 -20.23 2.13 -19.71
C ILE A 293 -21.22 0.96 -19.63
N SER A 294 -21.25 0.23 -18.50
CA SER A 294 -22.16 -0.90 -18.30
C SER A 294 -23.63 -0.48 -18.42
N HIS A 295 -23.99 0.68 -17.88
CA HIS A 295 -25.35 1.21 -18.01
C HIS A 295 -25.64 1.65 -19.45
N ALA A 296 -24.69 2.32 -20.09
CA ALA A 296 -24.86 2.87 -21.44
C ALA A 296 -24.94 1.80 -22.54
N LEU A 297 -24.22 0.68 -22.38
CA LEU A 297 -24.19 -0.44 -23.32
C LEU A 297 -25.03 -1.64 -22.85
N HIS A 298 -25.76 -1.50 -21.76
CA HIS A 298 -26.69 -2.50 -21.22
C HIS A 298 -26.07 -3.85 -20.84
N TYR A 299 -24.86 -3.85 -20.27
CA TYR A 299 -24.19 -5.09 -19.81
C TYR A 299 -24.71 -5.61 -18.46
N GLY A 300 -25.55 -4.84 -17.76
CA GLY A 300 -26.04 -5.21 -16.43
C GLY A 300 -24.91 -5.22 -15.40
N GLN A 301 -24.72 -6.36 -14.72
CA GLN A 301 -23.67 -6.53 -13.70
C GLN A 301 -22.41 -7.20 -14.24
N ASP A 302 -22.38 -7.57 -15.52
CA ASP A 302 -21.26 -8.28 -16.13
C ASP A 302 -20.50 -7.38 -17.11
N PHE A 303 -19.59 -6.59 -16.55
CA PHE A 303 -18.73 -5.71 -17.36
C PHE A 303 -17.70 -6.47 -18.22
N THR A 304 -17.57 -7.80 -18.08
CA THR A 304 -16.67 -8.61 -18.94
C THR A 304 -17.05 -8.61 -20.40
N GLN A 305 -18.31 -8.30 -20.70
CA GLN A 305 -18.80 -8.16 -22.07
C GLN A 305 -18.06 -7.07 -22.84
N PHE A 306 -17.62 -5.99 -22.17
CA PHE A 306 -16.89 -4.90 -22.82
C PHE A 306 -15.58 -5.36 -23.47
N ARG A 307 -15.01 -6.51 -23.07
CA ARG A 307 -13.83 -7.10 -23.73
C ARG A 307 -14.00 -7.34 -25.23
N ASN A 308 -15.24 -7.46 -25.68
CA ASN A 308 -15.58 -7.70 -27.07
C ASN A 308 -15.98 -6.43 -27.83
N ASP A 309 -16.21 -5.32 -27.13
CA ASP A 309 -16.62 -4.03 -27.71
C ASP A 309 -15.49 -2.99 -27.72
N GLY A 310 -14.51 -3.15 -26.84
CA GLY A 310 -13.44 -2.19 -26.65
C GLY A 310 -12.30 -2.71 -25.79
N ALA A 311 -11.47 -1.79 -25.32
CA ALA A 311 -10.36 -2.06 -24.40
C ALA A 311 -10.22 -0.95 -23.37
N LEU A 312 -9.96 -1.35 -22.11
CA LEU A 312 -9.50 -0.44 -21.06
C LEU A 312 -8.03 -0.73 -20.75
N PHE A 313 -7.21 0.30 -20.59
CA PHE A 313 -5.82 0.16 -20.14
C PHE A 313 -5.29 1.46 -19.53
N TRP A 314 -4.36 1.36 -18.58
CA TRP A 314 -3.66 2.52 -18.05
C TRP A 314 -2.40 2.81 -18.84
N LYS A 315 -2.21 4.07 -19.22
CA LYS A 315 -0.97 4.56 -19.81
C LYS A 315 -0.72 6.00 -19.36
N GLU A 316 0.50 6.29 -18.92
CA GLU A 316 0.93 7.64 -18.52
C GLU A 316 0.01 8.31 -17.46
N GLY A 317 -0.56 7.50 -16.55
CA GLY A 317 -1.46 7.99 -15.49
C GLY A 317 -2.89 8.30 -15.95
N LYS A 318 -3.24 7.99 -17.20
CA LYS A 318 -4.60 8.10 -17.75
C LYS A 318 -5.19 6.71 -18.01
N LEU A 319 -6.49 6.56 -17.78
CA LEU A 319 -7.26 5.40 -18.18
C LEU A 319 -7.76 5.63 -19.61
N HIS A 320 -7.28 4.82 -20.53
CA HIS A 320 -7.73 4.81 -21.90
C HIS A 320 -8.96 3.93 -22.03
N VAL A 321 -10.01 4.46 -22.65
CA VAL A 321 -11.24 3.76 -23.02
C VAL A 321 -11.31 3.78 -24.54
N SER A 322 -10.89 2.68 -25.15
CA SER A 322 -11.00 2.50 -26.59
C SER A 322 -12.23 1.69 -26.93
N VAL A 323 -13.03 2.15 -27.89
CA VAL A 323 -14.23 1.45 -28.37
C VAL A 323 -14.10 1.23 -29.87
N VAL A 324 -14.42 0.01 -30.34
CA VAL A 324 -14.21 -0.37 -31.74
C VAL A 324 -15.38 0.05 -32.61
N ASP A 325 -16.60 -0.32 -32.22
CA ASP A 325 -17.81 0.04 -32.97
C ASP A 325 -18.12 1.54 -32.86
N LYS A 326 -18.46 2.17 -33.99
CA LYS A 326 -18.69 3.62 -34.06
C LYS A 326 -19.88 4.07 -33.22
N LYS A 327 -20.98 3.29 -33.23
CA LYS A 327 -22.19 3.63 -32.48
C LYS A 327 -21.93 3.48 -30.99
N HIS A 328 -21.26 2.39 -30.57
CA HIS A 328 -20.85 2.22 -29.17
C HIS A 328 -19.89 3.32 -28.73
N PHE A 329 -18.94 3.72 -29.58
CA PHE A 329 -18.04 4.84 -29.30
C PHE A 329 -18.82 6.14 -29.07
N ASP A 330 -19.74 6.50 -29.97
CA ASP A 330 -20.52 7.74 -29.85
C ASP A 330 -21.36 7.76 -28.56
N THR A 331 -21.98 6.62 -28.22
CA THR A 331 -22.70 6.46 -26.95
C THR A 331 -21.75 6.64 -25.75
N VAL A 332 -20.66 5.88 -25.69
CA VAL A 332 -19.69 5.89 -24.57
C VAL A 332 -19.04 7.26 -24.38
N HIS A 333 -18.60 7.88 -25.47
CA HIS A 333 -18.00 9.20 -25.46
C HIS A 333 -18.97 10.24 -24.90
N THR A 334 -20.24 10.21 -25.33
CA THR A 334 -21.26 11.14 -24.86
C THR A 334 -21.54 10.95 -23.37
N VAL A 335 -21.82 9.72 -22.92
CA VAL A 335 -22.17 9.48 -21.51
C VAL A 335 -21.02 9.74 -20.54
N LEU A 336 -19.77 9.53 -20.96
CA LEU A 336 -18.59 9.84 -20.13
C LEU A 336 -18.34 11.34 -20.07
N ALA A 337 -18.58 12.08 -21.15
CA ALA A 337 -18.48 13.55 -21.16
C ALA A 337 -19.59 14.21 -20.34
N ASP A 338 -20.82 13.70 -20.43
CA ASP A 338 -21.99 14.22 -19.72
C ASP A 338 -22.01 13.86 -18.22
N ALA A 339 -21.17 12.90 -17.79
CA ALA A 339 -21.08 12.51 -16.39
C ALA A 339 -20.59 13.65 -15.48
N HIS A 340 -19.82 14.61 -16.03
CA HIS A 340 -19.25 15.75 -15.30
C HIS A 340 -18.62 15.37 -13.94
N ASP A 341 -17.93 14.22 -13.90
CA ASP A 341 -17.27 13.73 -12.69
C ASP A 341 -15.83 14.27 -12.65
N PRO A 342 -15.46 15.09 -11.66
CA PRO A 342 -14.14 15.73 -11.61
C PRO A 342 -12.96 14.76 -11.59
N GLN A 343 -13.15 13.52 -11.10
CA GLN A 343 -12.11 12.50 -11.13
C GLN A 343 -11.96 11.92 -12.54
N LEU A 344 -13.05 11.79 -13.30
CA LEU A 344 -13.02 11.23 -14.66
C LEU A 344 -12.51 12.23 -15.69
N ASP A 345 -12.92 13.50 -15.59
CA ASP A 345 -12.57 14.57 -16.54
C ASP A 345 -11.04 14.69 -16.76
N ASN A 346 -10.27 14.42 -15.70
CA ASN A 346 -8.81 14.47 -15.73
C ASN A 346 -8.15 13.08 -15.80
N ALA A 347 -8.90 11.99 -15.72
CA ALA A 347 -8.33 10.64 -15.74
C ALA A 347 -8.51 9.93 -17.07
N LEU A 348 -9.51 10.30 -17.88
CA LEU A 348 -9.91 9.51 -19.03
C LEU A 348 -9.34 10.03 -20.36
N ILE A 349 -9.01 9.09 -21.24
CA ILE A 349 -8.82 9.33 -22.67
C ILE A 349 -9.78 8.39 -23.39
N VAL A 350 -10.77 8.94 -24.09
CA VAL A 350 -11.76 8.15 -24.85
C VAL A 350 -11.42 8.23 -26.33
N SER A 351 -11.36 7.08 -26.99
CA SER A 351 -10.91 6.97 -28.38
C SER A 351 -11.69 5.91 -29.16
N GLN A 352 -11.77 6.08 -30.47
CA GLN A 352 -12.24 5.02 -31.35
C GLN A 352 -11.05 4.21 -31.87
N GLY A 353 -10.98 2.93 -31.49
CA GLY A 353 -9.90 2.03 -31.83
C GLY A 353 -10.23 1.00 -32.89
N LYS A 354 -9.33 0.01 -33.04
CA LYS A 354 -9.49 -1.11 -33.98
C LYS A 354 -9.39 -2.49 -33.35
N LEU A 355 -8.85 -2.59 -32.14
CA LEU A 355 -8.67 -3.86 -31.43
C LEU A 355 -9.46 -3.84 -30.13
N THR A 356 -10.17 -4.93 -29.88
CA THR A 356 -10.82 -5.17 -28.60
C THR A 356 -9.82 -5.72 -27.60
N GLN A 357 -10.17 -5.71 -26.31
CA GLN A 357 -9.32 -6.27 -25.26
C GLN A 357 -9.04 -7.75 -25.49
N ALA A 358 -10.05 -8.55 -25.88
CA ALA A 358 -9.83 -9.96 -26.21
C ALA A 358 -8.80 -10.13 -27.34
N GLN A 359 -8.87 -9.29 -28.38
CA GLN A 359 -7.90 -9.33 -29.47
C GLN A 359 -6.49 -8.88 -29.03
N LEU A 360 -6.38 -7.89 -28.14
CA LEU A 360 -5.10 -7.45 -27.60
C LEU A 360 -4.45 -8.55 -26.75
N GLU A 361 -5.21 -9.25 -25.92
CA GLU A 361 -4.74 -10.37 -25.09
C GLU A 361 -4.25 -11.56 -25.95
N ASP A 362 -4.98 -11.89 -27.01
CA ASP A 362 -4.57 -12.91 -27.99
C ASP A 362 -3.26 -12.50 -28.69
N LEU A 363 -3.20 -11.26 -29.20
CA LEU A 363 -2.01 -10.72 -29.87
C LEU A 363 -0.81 -10.67 -28.93
N GLN A 364 -0.99 -10.30 -27.67
CA GLN A 364 0.06 -10.27 -26.65
C GLN A 364 0.65 -11.66 -26.44
N SER A 365 -0.20 -12.66 -26.24
CA SER A 365 0.24 -14.05 -26.01
C SER A 365 1.04 -14.57 -27.20
N ASP A 366 0.51 -14.36 -28.41
CA ASP A 366 1.14 -14.79 -29.66
C ASP A 366 2.46 -14.07 -29.97
N ALA A 367 2.54 -12.79 -29.63
CA ALA A 367 3.70 -11.95 -29.88
C ALA A 367 4.81 -12.20 -28.87
N LEU A 368 4.47 -12.45 -27.61
CA LEU A 368 5.41 -12.89 -26.58
C LEU A 368 6.10 -14.21 -26.99
N ALA A 369 5.31 -15.20 -27.42
CA ALA A 369 5.84 -16.48 -27.89
C ALA A 369 6.77 -16.32 -29.11
N LEU A 370 6.41 -15.44 -30.06
CA LEU A 370 7.27 -15.17 -31.22
C LEU A 370 8.57 -14.46 -30.82
N TYR A 371 8.50 -13.47 -29.92
CA TYR A 371 9.67 -12.75 -29.45
C TYR A 371 10.64 -13.68 -28.73
N GLN A 372 10.16 -14.48 -27.77
CA GLN A 372 10.99 -15.44 -27.02
C GLN A 372 11.66 -16.47 -27.94
N ASN A 373 10.99 -16.89 -29.02
CA ASN A 373 11.58 -17.79 -30.01
C ASN A 373 12.71 -17.12 -30.81
N LYS A 374 12.54 -15.84 -31.18
CA LYS A 374 13.50 -15.09 -32.00
C LYS A 374 14.66 -14.51 -31.21
N GLU A 375 14.40 -14.10 -29.97
CA GLU A 375 15.37 -13.48 -29.07
C GLU A 375 15.29 -14.15 -27.68
N PRO A 376 15.81 -15.39 -27.52
CA PRO A 376 15.73 -16.13 -26.27
C PRO A 376 16.43 -15.46 -25.08
N GLN A 377 17.37 -14.55 -25.36
CA GLN A 377 18.10 -13.77 -24.36
C GLN A 377 17.58 -12.33 -24.25
N GLY A 378 16.64 -11.94 -25.11
CA GLY A 378 16.05 -10.60 -25.11
C GLY A 378 15.06 -10.43 -23.97
N LYS A 379 15.04 -9.23 -23.39
CA LYS A 379 14.13 -8.86 -22.32
C LYS A 379 13.08 -7.88 -22.84
N ILE A 380 11.82 -8.27 -22.71
CA ILE A 380 10.69 -7.35 -22.90
C ILE A 380 10.65 -6.38 -21.73
N ILE A 381 10.60 -5.10 -22.06
CA ILE A 381 10.53 -3.97 -21.14
C ILE A 381 9.07 -3.57 -20.92
N SER A 382 8.27 -3.50 -21.98
CA SER A 382 6.84 -3.23 -21.90
C SER A 382 6.09 -3.83 -23.07
N ILE A 383 4.82 -4.14 -22.84
CA ILE A 383 3.85 -4.40 -23.88
C ILE A 383 2.74 -3.41 -23.60
N LEU A 384 2.39 -2.52 -24.52
CA LEU A 384 1.30 -1.55 -24.36
C LEU A 384 0.62 -1.29 -25.70
N PRO A 385 -0.72 -1.14 -25.76
CA PRO A 385 -1.36 -0.63 -26.95
C PRO A 385 -0.98 0.84 -27.23
N THR A 386 -1.21 1.28 -28.46
CA THR A 386 -1.30 2.71 -28.79
C THR A 386 -2.45 3.36 -28.03
N ASP A 387 -2.46 4.70 -27.94
CA ASP A 387 -3.46 5.44 -27.14
C ASP A 387 -4.91 5.14 -27.55
N ASP A 388 -5.11 4.79 -28.82
CA ASP A 388 -6.40 4.41 -29.40
C ASP A 388 -6.67 2.90 -29.40
N ALA A 389 -5.76 2.08 -28.89
CA ALA A 389 -5.80 0.62 -28.98
C ALA A 389 -5.85 0.04 -30.39
N SER A 390 -5.38 0.75 -31.41
CA SER A 390 -5.33 0.21 -32.78
C SER A 390 -4.17 -0.75 -33.02
N VAL A 391 -3.10 -0.66 -32.24
CA VAL A 391 -1.86 -1.44 -32.41
C VAL A 391 -1.30 -1.82 -31.05
N LEU A 392 -0.81 -3.05 -30.91
CA LEU A 392 -0.04 -3.50 -29.76
C LEU A 392 1.45 -3.21 -29.97
N VAL A 393 2.09 -2.52 -29.03
CA VAL A 393 3.51 -2.17 -29.10
C VAL A 393 4.29 -2.96 -28.06
N ILE A 394 5.27 -3.73 -28.51
CA ILE A 394 6.23 -4.45 -27.67
C ILE A 394 7.53 -3.65 -27.66
N THR A 395 7.94 -3.19 -26.48
CA THR A 395 9.24 -2.57 -26.27
C THR A 395 10.16 -3.59 -25.60
N ALA A 396 11.31 -3.86 -26.20
CA ALA A 396 12.30 -4.79 -25.68
C ALA A 396 13.71 -4.17 -25.70
N ASP A 397 14.59 -4.67 -24.84
CA ASP A 397 15.97 -4.18 -24.70
C ASP A 397 16.80 -4.29 -25.98
N SER A 398 16.55 -5.34 -26.76
CA SER A 398 17.12 -5.59 -28.07
C SER A 398 16.03 -6.05 -29.03
N VAL A 399 16.13 -5.59 -30.28
CA VAL A 399 15.31 -6.07 -31.39
C VAL A 399 16.16 -6.21 -32.64
N GLN A 400 16.38 -7.44 -33.08
CA GLN A 400 17.10 -7.73 -34.32
C GLN A 400 16.24 -7.45 -35.56
N PRO A 401 16.83 -7.02 -36.70
CA PRO A 401 16.07 -6.76 -37.93
C PRO A 401 15.25 -7.98 -38.42
N GLY A 402 15.75 -9.19 -38.18
CA GLY A 402 15.04 -10.44 -38.47
C GLY A 402 13.77 -10.61 -37.64
N THR A 403 13.78 -10.18 -36.38
CA THR A 403 12.63 -10.18 -35.47
C THR A 403 11.57 -9.22 -35.97
N VAL A 404 11.93 -7.98 -36.32
CA VAL A 404 11.00 -6.98 -36.90
C VAL A 404 10.31 -7.54 -38.15
N LYS A 405 11.07 -8.18 -39.05
CA LYS A 405 10.52 -8.79 -40.27
C LYS A 405 9.57 -9.96 -39.96
N ALA A 406 9.89 -10.79 -38.97
CA ALA A 406 9.04 -11.88 -38.53
C ALA A 406 7.72 -11.37 -37.93
N PHE A 407 7.79 -10.31 -37.12
CA PHE A 407 6.62 -9.64 -36.55
C PHE A 407 5.71 -9.07 -37.63
N LYS A 408 6.27 -8.29 -38.58
CA LYS A 408 5.51 -7.75 -39.71
C LYS A 408 4.86 -8.86 -40.56
N LYS A 409 5.52 -10.01 -40.69
CA LYS A 409 4.98 -11.17 -41.43
C LYS A 409 3.82 -11.84 -40.68
N LYS A 410 3.91 -12.05 -39.36
CA LYS A 410 2.86 -12.73 -38.57
C LYS A 410 1.67 -11.79 -38.26
N PHE A 411 1.94 -10.55 -37.87
CA PHE A 411 0.95 -9.63 -37.30
C PHE A 411 0.55 -8.47 -38.20
N GLY A 412 1.24 -8.28 -39.33
CA GLY A 412 1.01 -7.14 -40.21
C GLY A 412 1.29 -5.81 -39.50
N LYS A 413 0.26 -4.96 -39.40
CA LYS A 413 0.31 -3.65 -38.72
C LYS A 413 -0.26 -3.68 -37.29
N LYS A 414 -0.78 -4.82 -36.83
CA LYS A 414 -1.48 -4.93 -35.54
C LYS A 414 -0.54 -5.03 -34.35
N VAL A 415 0.70 -5.49 -34.58
CA VAL A 415 1.72 -5.59 -33.54
C VAL A 415 3.03 -5.00 -34.08
N ILE A 416 3.66 -4.16 -33.27
CA ILE A 416 4.98 -3.57 -33.53
C ILE A 416 5.92 -4.01 -32.42
N VAL A 417 7.19 -4.26 -32.77
CA VAL A 417 8.26 -4.53 -31.81
C VAL A 417 9.37 -3.47 -32.02
N GLN A 418 9.83 -2.86 -30.93
CA GLN A 418 10.77 -1.74 -30.94
C GLN A 418 11.70 -1.74 -29.72
N THR A 419 12.78 -0.96 -29.79
CA THR A 419 13.63 -0.63 -28.64
C THR A 419 13.12 0.62 -27.91
N PRO A 420 13.51 0.86 -26.65
CA PRO A 420 13.12 2.07 -25.93
C PRO A 420 13.56 3.35 -26.65
N PRO A 421 12.78 4.43 -26.56
CA PRO A 421 13.24 5.77 -26.95
C PRO A 421 14.38 6.25 -26.02
N GLU A 422 15.27 7.12 -26.52
CA GLU A 422 16.52 7.53 -25.85
C GLU A 422 16.34 8.34 -24.54
N GLU A 423 15.14 8.81 -24.20
CA GLU A 423 14.87 9.59 -22.98
C GLU A 423 13.76 8.97 -22.12
N ILE A 424 14.06 8.69 -20.85
CA ILE A 424 13.07 8.32 -19.83
C ILE A 424 12.85 9.55 -18.94
N PRO A 425 11.68 10.21 -18.98
CA PRO A 425 11.40 11.31 -18.07
C PRO A 425 11.33 10.80 -16.61
N THR A 426 12.16 11.39 -15.74
CA THR A 426 12.17 11.14 -14.30
C THR A 426 11.13 12.05 -13.64
N THR A 427 9.91 11.54 -13.46
CA THR A 427 8.87 12.30 -12.76
C THR A 427 9.18 12.34 -11.26
N THR A 428 9.50 13.54 -10.75
CA THR A 428 9.67 13.78 -9.32
C THR A 428 8.28 13.78 -8.66
N ILE A 429 8.03 12.86 -7.74
CA ILE A 429 6.72 12.70 -7.13
C ILE A 429 6.51 13.76 -6.05
N GLN A 430 5.45 14.55 -6.21
CA GLN A 430 4.92 15.44 -5.18
C GLN A 430 3.72 14.77 -4.50
N PHE A 431 3.74 14.69 -3.17
CA PHE A 431 2.67 14.08 -2.36
C PHE A 431 1.32 14.80 -2.59
N PRO A 432 0.26 14.11 -3.01
CA PRO A 432 -1.09 14.65 -2.90
C PRO A 432 -1.57 14.57 -1.45
N LEU A 433 -2.32 15.59 -1.04
CA LEU A 433 -3.05 15.66 0.22
C LEU A 433 -4.09 14.53 0.33
N PRO A 434 -4.51 14.13 1.54
CA PRO A 434 -5.47 13.03 1.75
C PRO A 434 -6.72 13.21 0.90
N LEU A 435 -7.10 12.13 0.18
CA LEU A 435 -8.34 12.06 -0.57
C LEU A 435 -9.51 12.11 0.42
N LYS A 436 -10.29 13.19 0.37
CA LYS A 436 -11.57 13.25 1.08
C LYS A 436 -12.57 12.32 0.38
N PRO A 437 -13.33 11.50 1.13
CA PRO A 437 -14.44 10.77 0.55
C PRO A 437 -15.46 11.77 -0.02
N THR A 438 -15.83 11.58 -1.29
CA THR A 438 -16.96 12.30 -1.89
C THR A 438 -18.24 11.89 -1.15
N LYS A 439 -18.98 12.90 -0.67
CA LYS A 439 -20.26 12.75 0.03
C LYS A 439 -21.30 11.99 -0.75
#